data_AF-A0A3S0KBN0-F1
#
_entry.id   AF-A0A3S0KBN0-F1
#
_cell.length_a   1.000
_cell.length_b   1.000
_cell.length_c   1.000
_cell.angle_alpha   90.00
_cell.angle_beta   90.00
_cell.angle_gamma   90.00
#
_symmetry.space_group_name_H-M   'P 1'
#
loop_
_entity.id
_entity.type
_entity.pdbx_description
1 polymer ?
#
loop_
_entity_poly.entity_id
_entity_poly.type
_entity_poly.pdbx_seq_one_letter_code
_entity_poly.pdbx_strand_id
1 'polypeptide(L)'
;MGSLYLSLGVCALNGKGYALPFIPDLDATGFIENIHSSCRSVLGVSLGTTRKLRPHLLQETAKEVFPLLANNQLKIKIGHEYPLEEAAEAHNLMENRLNKGKIILNVDSNN
;
A
#
# COMPACT_ATOMS: atom_id res chain seq x y z
N MET A 1 -39.42 -4.43 -22.67
CA MET A 1 -38.77 -3.12 -22.42
C MET A 1 -38.05 -3.17 -21.07
N GLY A 2 -37.06 -4.06 -20.94
CA GLY A 2 -36.19 -4.13 -19.77
C GLY A 2 -34.85 -3.55 -20.18
N SER A 3 -34.51 -2.41 -19.59
CA SER A 3 -33.29 -1.62 -19.70
C SER A 3 -32.19 -2.22 -20.60
N LEU A 4 -32.30 -1.83 -21.86
CA LEU A 4 -31.27 -1.94 -22.88
C LEU A 4 -30.11 -1.02 -22.43
N TYR A 5 -28.91 -1.59 -22.27
CA TYR A 5 -27.63 -0.91 -22.46
C TYR A 5 -27.30 0.21 -21.46
N LEU A 6 -26.71 -0.15 -20.32
CA LEU A 6 -25.63 0.68 -19.77
C LEU A 6 -24.30 0.10 -20.21
N SER A 7 -23.88 0.54 -21.40
CA SER A 7 -22.51 0.96 -21.69
C SER A 7 -21.38 -0.01 -21.31
N LEU A 8 -20.92 -0.75 -22.33
CA LEU A 8 -19.52 -1.14 -22.50
C LEU A 8 -18.56 -0.13 -21.83
N GLY A 9 -17.66 -0.61 -21.00
CA GLY A 9 -16.54 0.21 -20.55
C GLY A 9 -15.63 -0.39 -19.47
N VAL A 10 -15.67 -1.70 -19.20
CA VAL A 10 -14.51 -2.32 -18.56
C VAL A 10 -13.39 -2.29 -19.60
N CYS A 11 -12.45 -1.37 -19.43
CA CYS A 11 -11.27 -1.21 -20.25
C CYS A 11 -10.57 -2.57 -20.33
N ALA A 12 -10.73 -3.24 -21.47
CA ALA A 12 -10.10 -4.50 -21.76
C ALA A 12 -8.60 -4.25 -21.91
N LEU A 13 -7.84 -4.44 -20.82
CA LEU A 13 -6.38 -4.44 -20.84
C LEU A 13 -5.75 -5.42 -21.86
N ASN A 14 -6.51 -6.22 -22.60
CA ASN A 14 -5.98 -7.08 -23.68
C ASN A 14 -6.97 -7.36 -24.84
N GLY A 15 -7.90 -6.45 -25.16
CA GLY A 15 -8.72 -6.58 -26.38
C GLY A 15 -9.66 -7.80 -26.45
N LYS A 16 -9.85 -8.53 -25.36
CA LYS A 16 -10.88 -9.57 -25.21
C LYS A 16 -11.91 -9.04 -24.22
N GLY A 17 -13.15 -8.87 -24.65
CA GLY A 17 -14.24 -8.49 -23.75
C GLY A 17 -14.54 -9.64 -22.79
N TYR A 18 -14.17 -9.48 -21.52
CA TYR A 18 -14.56 -10.39 -20.46
C TYR A 18 -15.81 -9.82 -19.77
N ALA A 19 -16.91 -10.55 -19.80
CA ALA A 19 -18.00 -10.32 -18.84
C ALA A 19 -17.41 -10.55 -17.45
N LEU A 20 -17.49 -9.54 -16.56
CA LEU A 20 -17.02 -9.72 -15.19
C LEU A 20 -17.87 -10.83 -14.55
N PRO A 21 -17.25 -11.83 -13.88
CA PRO A 21 -18.00 -12.80 -13.10
C PRO A 21 -18.77 -12.05 -12.01
N PHE A 22 -20.03 -12.41 -11.78
CA PHE A 22 -20.81 -11.87 -10.67
C PHE A 22 -20.11 -12.27 -9.36
N ILE A 23 -19.57 -11.29 -8.65
CA ILE A 23 -18.97 -11.49 -7.32
C ILE A 23 -20.02 -11.02 -6.31
N PRO A 24 -20.66 -11.95 -5.59
CA PRO A 24 -21.60 -11.60 -4.53
C PRO A 24 -20.95 -10.59 -3.57
N ASP A 25 -21.75 -9.65 -3.06
CA ASP A 25 -21.38 -8.53 -2.17
C ASP A 25 -20.65 -7.34 -2.84
N LEU A 26 -19.76 -7.58 -3.81
CA LEU A 26 -19.05 -6.50 -4.51
C LEU A 26 -19.94 -5.80 -5.56
N ASP A 27 -20.73 -6.60 -6.27
CA ASP A 27 -21.64 -6.09 -7.29
C ASP A 27 -22.97 -5.63 -6.67
N ALA A 28 -23.39 -6.23 -5.55
CA ALA A 28 -24.62 -5.87 -4.83
C ALA A 28 -24.58 -4.45 -4.21
N THR A 29 -23.37 -3.93 -3.96
CA THR A 29 -23.13 -2.58 -3.42
C THR A 29 -22.96 -1.51 -4.50
N GLY A 30 -22.98 -1.88 -5.80
CA GLY A 30 -22.76 -0.95 -6.92
C GLY A 30 -21.34 -0.38 -6.98
N PHE A 31 -20.38 -0.97 -6.26
CA PHE A 31 -19.01 -0.45 -6.15
C PHE A 31 -18.29 -0.42 -7.50
N ILE A 32 -18.44 -1.48 -8.31
CA ILE A 32 -17.82 -1.56 -9.65
C ILE A 32 -18.39 -0.49 -10.58
N GLU A 33 -19.70 -0.27 -10.57
CA GLU A 33 -20.36 0.78 -11.36
C GLU A 33 -19.90 2.18 -10.93
N ASN A 34 -19.74 2.40 -9.62
CA ASN A 34 -19.29 3.67 -9.06
C ASN A 34 -17.84 4.00 -9.46
N ILE A 35 -16.94 3.02 -9.49
CA ILE A 35 -15.55 3.23 -9.91
C ILE A 35 -15.46 3.40 -11.43
N HIS A 36 -16.23 2.62 -12.20
CA HIS A 36 -16.28 2.71 -13.66
C HIS A 36 -16.83 4.07 -14.14
N SER A 37 -17.99 4.50 -13.62
CA SER A 37 -18.61 5.78 -14.01
C SER A 37 -17.80 7.02 -13.62
N SER A 38 -16.90 6.89 -12.64
CA SER A 38 -16.03 7.98 -12.17
C SER A 38 -14.58 7.87 -12.67
N CYS A 39 -14.29 6.91 -13.56
CA CYS A 39 -12.95 6.66 -14.10
C CYS A 39 -11.87 6.48 -13.01
N ARG A 40 -12.22 5.86 -11.88
CA ARG A 40 -11.27 5.59 -10.79
C ARG A 40 -10.63 4.22 -10.97
N SER A 41 -9.50 4.00 -10.29
CA SER A 41 -8.77 2.73 -10.30
C SER A 41 -8.42 2.30 -8.89
N VAL A 42 -8.46 1.00 -8.63
CA VAL A 42 -7.99 0.40 -7.38
C VAL A 42 -6.71 -0.35 -7.68
N LEU A 43 -5.63 0.03 -6.99
CA LEU A 43 -4.31 -0.57 -7.18
C LEU A 43 -3.88 -1.26 -5.89
N GLY A 44 -3.56 -2.55 -5.99
CA GLY A 44 -2.87 -3.26 -4.91
C GLY A 44 -1.39 -2.90 -4.92
N VAL A 45 -0.88 -2.37 -3.81
CA VAL A 45 0.55 -2.03 -3.65
C VAL A 45 1.19 -2.95 -2.64
N SER A 46 2.31 -3.58 -3.00
CA SER A 46 3.13 -4.41 -2.11
C SER A 46 4.61 -4.09 -2.30
N LEU A 47 5.22 -3.43 -1.32
CA LEU A 47 6.64 -3.09 -1.37
C LEU A 47 7.53 -4.33 -1.36
N GLY A 48 7.17 -5.38 -0.62
CA GLY A 48 7.93 -6.63 -0.55
C GLY A 48 7.98 -7.36 -1.90
N THR A 49 6.83 -7.45 -2.58
CA THR A 49 6.74 -8.06 -3.92
C THR A 49 7.47 -7.21 -4.96
N THR A 50 7.29 -5.88 -4.92
CA THR A 50 8.00 -4.96 -5.83
C THR A 50 9.51 -5.05 -5.63
N ARG A 51 10.01 -5.09 -4.39
CA ARG A 51 11.44 -5.27 -4.11
C ARG A 51 12.00 -6.56 -4.69
N LYS A 52 11.25 -7.66 -4.59
CA LYS A 52 11.69 -8.98 -5.06
C LYS A 52 11.69 -9.10 -6.58
N LEU A 53 10.65 -8.58 -7.26
CA LEU A 53 10.43 -8.82 -8.70
C LEU A 53 10.84 -7.64 -9.59
N ARG A 54 10.84 -6.41 -9.05
CA ARG A 54 11.12 -5.16 -9.79
C ARG A 54 11.95 -4.19 -8.93
N PRO A 55 13.18 -4.57 -8.51
CA PRO A 55 14.00 -3.73 -7.63
C PRO A 55 14.43 -2.40 -8.25
N HIS A 56 14.56 -2.32 -9.59
CA HIS A 56 14.95 -1.09 -10.30
C HIS A 56 13.98 0.07 -10.03
N LEU A 57 12.67 -0.21 -9.91
CA LEU A 57 11.67 0.82 -9.58
C LEU A 57 11.94 1.44 -8.22
N LEU A 58 12.30 0.63 -7.22
CA LEU A 58 12.65 1.14 -5.90
C LEU A 58 13.97 1.91 -5.91
N GLN A 59 14.93 1.50 -6.75
CA GLN A 59 16.21 2.22 -6.90
C GLN A 59 15.98 3.62 -7.48
N GLU A 60 15.11 3.77 -8.47
CA GLU A 60 14.74 5.06 -9.03
C GLU A 60 14.03 5.93 -7.98
N THR A 61 13.03 5.37 -7.29
CA THR A 61 12.35 6.09 -6.20
C THR A 61 13.31 6.50 -5.08
N ALA A 62 14.28 5.67 -4.73
CA ALA A 62 15.26 5.97 -3.67
C ALA A 62 16.14 7.18 -4.01
N LYS A 63 16.46 7.42 -5.29
CA LYS A 63 17.22 8.60 -5.74
C LYS A 63 16.49 9.91 -5.42
N GLU A 64 15.16 9.89 -5.35
CA GLU A 64 14.35 11.06 -5.03
C GLU A 64 14.09 11.17 -3.52
N VAL A 65 13.81 10.05 -2.84
CA VAL A 65 13.43 10.03 -1.42
C VAL A 65 14.61 10.30 -0.49
N PHE A 66 15.80 9.76 -0.79
CA PHE A 66 16.97 9.95 0.09
C PHE A 66 17.42 11.41 0.23
N PRO A 67 17.46 12.24 -0.83
CA PRO A 67 17.67 13.68 -0.69
C PRO A 67 16.66 14.36 0.24
N LEU A 68 15.38 13.98 0.18
CA LEU A 68 14.36 14.55 1.08
C LEU A 68 14.63 14.22 2.55
N LEU A 69 15.14 13.02 2.83
CA LEU A 69 15.59 12.64 4.16
C LEU A 69 16.84 13.42 4.57
N ALA A 70 17.87 13.46 3.72
CA ALA A 70 19.13 14.14 3.99
C ALA A 70 18.96 15.65 4.23
N ASN A 71 18.03 16.28 3.50
CA ASN A 71 17.70 17.69 3.63
C ASN A 71 16.66 17.97 4.74
N ASN A 72 16.30 16.98 5.56
CA ASN A 72 15.29 17.08 6.62
C ASN A 72 13.89 17.55 6.14
N GLN A 73 13.58 17.36 4.85
CA GLN A 73 12.27 17.68 4.26
C GLN A 73 11.23 16.58 4.52
N LEU A 74 11.69 15.36 4.81
CA LEU A 74 10.84 14.24 5.24
C LEU A 74 11.02 14.00 6.75
N LYS A 75 10.04 14.43 7.56
CA LYS A 75 10.06 14.22 9.02
C LYS A 75 9.52 12.84 9.39
N ILE A 76 10.42 11.92 9.77
CA ILE A 76 10.05 10.62 10.32
C ILE A 76 9.60 10.81 11.78
N LYS A 77 8.39 10.35 12.11
CA LYS A 77 7.89 10.34 13.49
C LYS A 77 8.40 9.09 14.20
N ILE A 78 9.42 9.24 15.03
CA ILE A 78 9.90 8.18 15.92
C ILE A 78 9.01 8.18 17.15
N GLY A 79 8.35 7.05 17.41
CA GLY A 79 7.42 6.90 18.53
C GLY A 79 8.07 6.27 19.75
N HIS A 80 8.94 5.30 19.54
CA HIS A 80 9.61 4.55 20.59
C HIS A 80 11.00 4.12 20.13
N GLU A 81 11.93 4.05 21.07
CA GLU A 81 13.26 3.50 20.87
C GLU A 81 13.49 2.47 21.97
N TYR A 82 13.96 1.30 21.59
CA TYR A 82 14.28 0.21 22.50
C TYR A 82 15.71 -0.26 22.24
N PRO A 83 16.47 -0.63 23.27
CA PRO A 83 17.68 -1.42 23.08
C PRO A 83 17.31 -2.79 22.45
N LEU A 84 18.23 -3.41 21.72
CA LEU A 84 17.97 -4.65 21.01
C LEU A 84 17.54 -5.79 21.95
N GLU A 85 18.04 -5.78 23.20
CA GLU A 85 17.69 -6.72 24.27
C GLU A 85 16.19 -6.67 24.61
N GLU A 86 15.55 -5.52 24.43
CA GLU A 86 14.12 -5.29 24.70
C GLU A 86 13.25 -5.44 23.45
N ALA A 87 13.76 -6.07 22.38
CA ALA A 87 13.01 -6.29 21.14
C ALA A 87 11.67 -7.02 21.35
N ALA A 88 11.56 -7.87 22.37
CA ALA A 88 10.31 -8.53 22.73
C ALA A 88 9.23 -7.52 23.19
N GLU A 89 9.61 -6.53 24.00
CA GLU A 89 8.69 -5.49 24.47
C GLU A 89 8.27 -4.56 23.34
N ALA A 90 9.22 -4.18 22.47
CA ALA A 90 8.96 -3.44 21.24
C ALA A 90 7.92 -4.15 20.35
N HIS A 91 8.05 -5.49 20.20
CA HIS A 91 7.10 -6.30 19.43
C HIS A 91 5.72 -6.33 20.09
N ASN A 92 5.65 -6.55 21.41
CA ASN A 92 4.39 -6.55 22.16
C ASN A 92 3.65 -5.22 22.02
N LEU A 93 4.37 -4.10 22.09
CA LEU A 93 3.79 -2.76 21.92
C LEU A 93 3.24 -2.55 20.49
N MET A 94 3.93 -3.08 19.47
CA MET A 94 3.48 -3.07 18.08
C MET A 94 2.23 -3.92 17.84
N GLU A 95 2.22 -5.13 18.37
CA GLU A 95 1.10 -6.08 18.21
C GLU A 95 -0.19 -5.53 18.82
N ASN A 96 -0.09 -4.90 20.00
CA ASN A 96 -1.21 -4.26 20.67
C ASN A 96 -1.62 -2.91 20.03
N ARG A 97 -0.95 -2.48 18.94
CA ARG A 97 -1.19 -1.21 18.22
C ARG A 97 -1.13 0.03 19.13
N LEU A 98 -0.29 -0.01 20.17
CA LEU A 98 -0.14 1.09 21.11
C LEU A 98 0.92 2.11 20.68
N ASN A 99 1.75 1.81 19.66
CA ASN A 99 2.68 2.79 19.10
C ASN A 99 1.97 3.83 18.21
N LYS A 100 2.56 5.02 18.17
CA LYS A 100 2.34 6.00 17.10
C LYS A 100 3.68 6.37 16.49
N GLY A 101 3.85 6.09 15.20
CA GLY A 101 5.11 6.32 14.50
C GLY A 101 5.99 5.08 14.46
N LYS A 102 7.27 5.26 14.13
CA LYS A 102 8.23 4.18 13.97
C LYS A 102 8.82 3.77 15.31
N ILE A 103 8.94 2.46 15.54
CA ILE A 103 9.76 1.88 16.60
C ILE A 103 11.17 1.64 16.05
N ILE A 104 12.19 2.11 16.77
CA ILE A 104 13.60 1.91 16.45
C ILE A 104 14.19 0.92 17.46
N LEU A 105 14.99 -0.03 16.96
CA LEU A 105 15.80 -0.91 17.78
C LEU A 105 17.25 -0.47 17.68
N ASN A 106 17.83 -0.09 18.81
CA ASN A 106 19.21 0.34 18.92
C ASN A 106 20.09 -0.89 19.12
N VAL A 107 20.98 -1.15 18.15
CA VAL A 107 21.87 -2.33 18.14
C VAL A 107 23.17 -2.05 18.91
N ASP A 108 23.46 -0.79 19.18
CA ASP A 108 24.65 -0.36 19.92
C ASP A 108 24.42 -0.48 21.43
N SER A 109 24.66 -1.68 21.96
CA SER A 109 24.73 -1.93 23.40
C SER A 109 26.08 -1.45 23.95
N ASN A 110 26.42 -0.16 23.90
CA ASN A 110 27.52 0.47 24.67
C ASN A 110 27.63 1.99 24.43
N ASN A 111 27.26 2.78 25.43
CA ASN A 111 28.06 3.93 25.87
C ASN A 111 27.92 4.05 27.39
#